data_AF-Q12J41-F1
#
_entry.id   AF-Q12J41-F1
#
_cell.length_a   1.000
_cell.length_b   1.000
_cell.length_c   1.000
_cell.angle_alpha   90.00
_cell.angle_beta   90.00
_cell.angle_gamma   90.00
#
_symmetry.space_group_name_H-M   'P 1'
#
loop_
_entity.id
_entity.type
_entity.pdbx_description
1 polymer ?
#
loop_
_entity_poly.entity_id
_entity_poly.type
_entity_poly.pdbx_seq_one_letter_code
_entity_poly.pdbx_strand_id
1 'polypeptide(L)'
;MRLCDAQAQWMNMKALRAGLVTWGNYWAFQELGQGFGSRSVCDKLGEVQVYGASVVHELNVPKHVAQFDKMIERLSPNCKRAIRTCYVCKGQWILMGFDSKQSYVYWLRKGEMALTFKE
;
A
#
# COMPACT_ATOMS: atom_id res chain seq x y z
N MET A 1 20.74 31.10 -2.25
CA MET A 1 20.49 30.30 -3.47
C MET A 1 20.96 28.87 -3.21
N ARG A 2 20.06 27.91 -2.96
CA ARG A 2 20.38 26.47 -2.93
C ARG A 2 19.43 25.77 -3.90
N LEU A 3 19.85 25.74 -5.15
CA LEU A 3 19.38 24.82 -6.17
C LEU A 3 20.05 23.48 -5.86
N CYS A 4 19.54 22.73 -4.89
CA CYS A 4 19.94 21.35 -4.68
C CYS A 4 18.78 20.47 -5.15
N ASP A 5 18.86 20.15 -6.43
CA ASP A 5 18.39 18.90 -7.00
C ASP A 5 16.94 18.55 -6.69
N ALA A 6 16.05 19.33 -7.30
CA ALA A 6 14.84 18.79 -7.87
C ALA A 6 15.21 17.78 -8.98
N GLN A 7 15.83 16.66 -8.60
CA GLN A 7 15.73 15.46 -9.40
C GLN A 7 14.25 15.10 -9.38
N ALA A 8 13.52 15.62 -10.37
CA ALA A 8 12.32 14.99 -10.88
C ALA A 8 12.74 13.57 -11.30
N GLN A 9 12.82 12.67 -10.31
CA GLN A 9 13.15 11.28 -10.53
C GLN A 9 12.01 10.70 -11.34
N TRP A 10 12.21 10.67 -12.65
CA TRP A 10 11.41 9.85 -13.55
C TRP A 10 11.60 8.41 -13.09
N MET A 11 10.66 7.94 -12.28
CA MET A 11 10.68 6.57 -11.81
C MET A 11 10.32 5.68 -12.99
N ASN A 12 11.23 4.79 -13.38
CA ASN A 12 10.94 3.79 -14.40
C ASN A 12 9.68 3.00 -13.99
N MET A 13 8.73 2.81 -14.90
CA MET A 13 7.49 2.08 -14.64
C MET A 13 7.73 0.71 -13.99
N LYS A 14 8.82 0.02 -14.35
CA LYS A 14 9.21 -1.25 -13.72
C LYS A 14 9.58 -1.07 -12.24
N ALA A 15 10.33 -0.02 -11.92
CA ALA A 15 10.73 0.30 -10.54
C ALA A 15 9.52 0.75 -9.71
N LEU A 16 8.62 1.55 -10.29
CA LEU A 16 7.36 1.95 -9.66
C LEU A 16 6.54 0.71 -9.29
N ARG A 17 6.31 -0.20 -10.25
CA ARG A 17 5.53 -1.43 -10.02
C ARG A 17 6.17 -2.32 -8.96
N ALA A 18 7.50 -2.46 -8.96
CA ALA A 18 8.20 -3.23 -7.92
C ALA A 18 8.03 -2.61 -6.52
N GLY A 19 8.11 -1.27 -6.43
CA GLY A 19 7.84 -0.55 -5.19
C GLY A 19 6.40 -0.69 -4.72
N LEU A 20 5.42 -0.56 -5.63
CA LEU A 20 4.01 -0.77 -5.34
C LEU A 20 3.69 -2.21 -4.94
N VAL A 21 4.36 -3.22 -5.49
CA VAL A 21 4.26 -4.60 -5.02
C VAL A 21 4.74 -4.73 -3.58
N THR A 22 5.88 -4.11 -3.24
CA THR A 22 6.43 -4.14 -1.88
C THR A 22 5.48 -3.44 -0.89
N TRP A 23 4.99 -2.25 -1.26
CA TRP A 23 3.98 -1.51 -0.52
C TRP A 23 2.68 -2.31 -0.33
N GLY A 24 2.18 -2.91 -1.42
CA GLY A 24 0.95 -3.68 -1.41
C GLY A 24 1.04 -4.94 -0.55
N ASN A 25 2.17 -5.65 -0.63
CA ASN A 25 2.46 -6.81 0.21
C ASN A 25 2.54 -6.44 1.70
N TYR A 26 3.18 -5.31 2.03
CA TYR A 26 3.22 -4.82 3.41
C TYR A 26 1.80 -4.59 3.95
N TRP A 27 0.97 -3.85 3.22
CA TRP A 27 -0.40 -3.57 3.67
C TRP A 27 -1.29 -4.81 3.66
N ALA A 28 -1.16 -5.68 2.66
CA ALA A 28 -1.88 -6.96 2.64
C ALA A 28 -1.49 -7.83 3.85
N PHE A 29 -0.21 -7.82 4.26
CA PHE A 29 0.26 -8.53 5.45
C PHE A 29 -0.28 -7.91 6.75
N GLN A 30 -0.33 -6.58 6.85
CA GLN A 30 -0.95 -5.90 8.00
C GLN A 30 -2.47 -6.16 8.09
N GLU A 31 -3.18 -6.12 6.97
CA GLU A 31 -4.65 -6.31 6.89
C GLU A 31 -5.09 -7.76 7.10
N LEU A 32 -4.32 -8.74 6.59
CA LEU A 32 -4.61 -10.18 6.75
C LEU A 32 -4.01 -10.79 8.04
N GLY A 33 -3.35 -9.95 8.84
CA GLY A 33 -2.87 -10.27 10.15
C GLY A 33 -1.40 -10.71 10.19
N GLN A 34 -0.72 -10.20 11.22
CA GLN A 34 0.17 -11.03 12.04
C GLN A 34 -0.60 -12.31 12.34
N GLY A 35 -0.36 -13.34 11.53
CA GLY A 35 -1.18 -14.54 11.55
C GLY A 35 -1.32 -15.07 12.97
N PHE A 36 -2.52 -15.54 13.31
CA PHE A 36 -2.76 -16.37 14.48
C PHE A 36 -1.78 -17.56 14.59
N GLY A 37 -1.04 -17.88 13.52
CA GLY A 37 -0.01 -18.92 13.47
C GLY A 37 1.42 -18.52 13.87
N SER A 38 1.75 -17.25 14.16
CA SER A 38 3.11 -16.89 14.66
C SER A 38 3.19 -16.81 16.19
N ARG A 39 2.06 -16.89 16.89
CA ARG A 39 2.04 -16.98 18.35
C ARG A 39 1.84 -18.43 18.70
N SER A 40 2.94 -19.18 18.79
CA SER A 40 2.89 -20.47 19.45
C SER A 40 2.30 -20.23 20.85
N VAL A 41 1.40 -21.10 21.29
CA VAL A 41 0.76 -21.03 22.61
C VAL A 41 1.81 -21.03 23.75
N CYS A 42 3.05 -21.43 23.45
CA CYS A 42 4.18 -21.46 24.38
C CYS A 42 4.93 -20.13 24.56
N ASP A 43 4.79 -19.13 23.67
CA ASP A 43 5.57 -17.87 23.76
C ASP A 43 4.99 -16.86 24.78
N LYS A 44 3.89 -17.19 25.48
CA LYS A 44 3.19 -16.24 26.36
C LYS A 44 2.91 -16.77 27.77
N LEU A 45 3.80 -17.58 28.34
CA LEU A 45 3.83 -17.76 29.80
C LEU A 45 4.52 -16.52 30.43
N GLY A 46 3.82 -15.38 30.45
CA GLY A 46 4.31 -14.19 31.16
C GLY A 46 3.60 -12.88 30.86
N GLU A 47 2.90 -12.76 29.73
CA GLU A 47 2.18 -11.53 29.38
C GLU A 47 0.68 -11.70 29.59
N VAL A 48 0.13 -10.91 30.52
CA VAL A 48 -1.30 -10.75 30.75
C VAL A 48 -1.98 -10.38 29.42
N GLN A 49 -2.67 -11.36 28.82
CA GLN A 49 -3.53 -11.12 27.68
C GLN A 49 -4.79 -10.40 28.16
N VAL A 50 -4.80 -9.07 28.08
CA VAL A 50 -6.03 -8.29 28.18
C VAL A 50 -6.80 -8.49 26.88
N TYR A 51 -7.76 -9.43 26.90
CA TYR A 51 -8.77 -9.56 25.87
C TYR A 51 -9.64 -8.28 25.87
N GLY A 52 -9.56 -7.48 24.82
CA GLY A 52 -10.54 -6.41 24.56
C GLY A 52 -10.01 -4.99 24.38
N ALA A 53 -8.70 -4.75 24.46
CA ALA A 53 -8.14 -3.47 24.03
C ALA A 53 -7.70 -3.59 22.56
N SER A 54 -8.30 -2.79 21.68
CA SER A 54 -7.68 -2.44 20.40
C SER A 54 -6.40 -1.68 20.71
N VAL A 55 -5.33 -2.43 20.99
CA VAL A 55 -4.00 -1.86 21.13
C VAL A 55 -3.66 -1.34 19.75
N VAL A 56 -3.85 -0.03 19.56
CA VAL A 56 -3.28 0.72 18.46
C VAL A 56 -1.77 0.51 18.57
N HIS A 57 -1.27 -0.55 17.96
CA HIS A 57 0.15 -0.70 17.75
C HIS A 57 0.52 0.48 16.87
N GLU A 58 1.35 1.38 17.38
CA GLU A 58 2.03 2.36 16.54
C GLU A 58 2.75 1.57 15.45
N LEU A 59 2.16 1.54 14.25
CA LEU A 59 2.75 0.85 13.12
C LEU A 59 4.04 1.58 12.80
N ASN A 60 5.18 0.94 13.09
CA ASN A 60 6.46 1.43 12.62
C ASN A 60 6.56 1.13 11.12
N VAL A 61 5.90 1.96 10.31
CA VAL A 61 5.84 1.82 8.86
C VAL A 61 7.21 2.15 8.26
N PRO A 62 7.83 1.22 7.50
CA PRO A 62 9.10 1.49 6.85
C PRO A 62 9.04 2.74 5.96
N LYS A 63 10.12 3.55 5.97
CA LYS A 63 10.17 4.83 5.24
C LYS A 63 9.75 4.74 3.76
N HIS A 64 10.13 3.66 3.08
CA HIS A 64 9.81 3.44 1.68
C HIS A 64 8.31 3.14 1.47
N VAL A 65 7.65 2.43 2.40
CA VAL A 65 6.19 2.20 2.37
C VAL A 65 5.46 3.52 2.62
N ALA A 66 5.86 4.27 3.64
CA ALA A 66 5.27 5.56 3.98
C ALA A 66 5.43 6.60 2.85
N GLN A 67 6.50 6.51 2.05
CA GLN A 67 6.66 7.32 0.85
C GLN A 67 5.59 7.01 -0.21
N PHE A 68 5.32 5.73 -0.46
CA PHE A 68 4.24 5.32 -1.37
C PHE A 68 2.86 5.73 -0.86
N ASP A 69 2.61 5.65 0.45
CA ASP A 69 1.35 6.16 1.03
C ASP A 69 1.14 7.63 0.68
N LYS A 70 2.14 8.49 0.94
CA LYS A 70 2.08 9.91 0.61
C LYS A 70 1.91 10.19 -0.88
N MET A 71 2.48 9.35 -1.75
CA MET A 71 2.32 9.49 -3.20
C MET A 71 0.90 9.11 -3.64
N ILE A 72 0.39 7.98 -3.14
CA ILE A 72 -0.95 7.46 -3.45
C ILE A 72 -2.02 8.40 -2.89
N GLU A 73 -1.81 8.99 -1.71
CA GLU A 73 -2.75 9.95 -1.10
C GLU A 73 -3.02 11.19 -1.97
N ARG A 74 -2.12 11.53 -2.90
CA ARG A 74 -2.30 12.66 -3.83
C ARG A 74 -3.12 12.31 -5.06
N LEU A 75 -3.34 11.03 -5.34
CA LEU A 75 -4.11 10.58 -6.50
C LEU A 75 -5.61 10.87 -6.34
N SER A 76 -6.36 10.83 -7.44
CA SER A 76 -7.82 10.88 -7.37
C SER A 76 -8.38 9.61 -6.68
N PRO A 77 -9.58 9.67 -6.07
CA PRO A 77 -10.16 8.53 -5.35
C PRO A 77 -10.22 7.23 -6.17
N ASN A 78 -10.57 7.30 -7.46
CA ASN A 78 -10.64 6.13 -8.33
C ASN A 78 -9.26 5.56 -8.67
N CYS A 79 -8.24 6.41 -8.86
CA CYS A 79 -6.86 5.96 -9.04
C CYS A 79 -6.33 5.29 -7.77
N LYS A 80 -6.54 5.90 -6.58
CA LYS A 80 -6.18 5.28 -5.29
C LYS A 80 -6.80 3.89 -5.15
N ARG A 81 -8.09 3.80 -5.47
CA ARG A 81 -8.85 2.55 -5.40
C ARG A 81 -8.26 1.51 -6.34
N ALA A 82 -7.99 1.87 -7.59
CA ALA A 82 -7.43 0.94 -8.58
C ALA A 82 -6.03 0.44 -8.17
N ILE A 83 -5.19 1.31 -7.62
CA ILE A 83 -3.87 0.93 -7.09
C ILE A 83 -4.02 -0.05 -5.93
N ARG A 84 -4.87 0.25 -4.92
CA ARG A 84 -5.14 -0.69 -3.81
C ARG A 84 -5.70 -2.03 -4.33
N THR A 85 -6.64 -2.00 -5.25
CA THR A 85 -7.19 -3.21 -5.88
C THR A 85 -6.10 -4.07 -6.49
N CYS A 86 -5.18 -3.48 -7.24
CA CYS A 86 -4.14 -4.23 -7.94
C CYS A 86 -3.09 -4.82 -6.98
N TYR A 87 -2.58 -4.01 -6.05
CA TYR A 87 -1.38 -4.36 -5.27
C TYR A 87 -1.67 -4.90 -3.87
N VAL A 88 -2.82 -4.54 -3.27
CA VAL A 88 -3.22 -5.03 -1.94
C VAL A 88 -4.23 -6.17 -2.09
N CYS A 89 -5.29 -5.94 -2.88
CA CYS A 89 -6.42 -6.87 -2.99
C CYS A 89 -6.25 -7.92 -4.12
N LYS A 90 -5.04 -8.14 -4.64
CA LYS A 90 -4.73 -9.16 -5.66
C LYS A 90 -5.63 -9.10 -6.91
N GLY A 91 -6.06 -7.90 -7.31
CA GLY A 91 -6.87 -7.67 -8.51
C GLY A 91 -8.36 -7.96 -8.34
N GLN A 92 -8.90 -8.03 -7.12
CA GLN A 92 -10.33 -8.21 -6.83
C GLN A 92 -11.15 -6.93 -7.14
N TRP A 93 -11.20 -6.52 -8.40
CA TRP A 93 -11.80 -5.25 -8.85
C TRP A 93 -13.31 -5.19 -8.66
N ILE A 94 -14.02 -6.32 -8.74
CA ILE A 94 -15.46 -6.39 -8.51
C ILE A 94 -15.79 -5.99 -7.06
N LEU A 95 -15.06 -6.55 -6.08
CA LEU A 95 -15.26 -6.26 -4.66
C LEU A 95 -14.92 -4.81 -4.28
N MET A 96 -14.11 -4.15 -5.12
CA MET A 96 -13.70 -2.77 -4.94
C MET A 96 -14.63 -1.78 -5.68
N GLY A 97 -15.77 -2.26 -6.20
CA GLY A 97 -16.81 -1.41 -6.76
C GLY A 97 -16.44 -0.76 -8.10
N PHE A 98 -15.70 -1.48 -8.95
CA PHE A 98 -15.54 -1.09 -10.36
C PHE A 98 -16.64 -1.74 -11.21
N ASP A 99 -17.33 -0.94 -12.02
CA ASP A 99 -18.43 -1.42 -12.88
C ASP A 99 -17.96 -2.40 -13.96
N SER A 100 -16.70 -2.29 -14.39
CA SER A 100 -16.12 -3.16 -15.40
C SER A 100 -14.61 -3.29 -15.24
N LYS A 101 -14.07 -4.40 -15.76
CA LYS A 101 -12.62 -4.62 -15.87
C LYS A 101 -11.93 -3.51 -16.66
N GLN A 102 -12.57 -2.97 -17.71
CA GLN A 102 -12.02 -1.89 -18.52
C GLN A 102 -11.86 -0.59 -17.72
N SER A 103 -12.89 -0.23 -16.93
CA SER A 103 -12.84 0.94 -16.04
C SER A 103 -11.70 0.80 -15.01
N TYR A 104 -11.58 -0.38 -14.38
CA TYR A 104 -10.48 -0.68 -13.47
C TYR A 104 -9.11 -0.50 -14.13
N VAL A 105 -8.89 -1.08 -15.31
CA VAL A 105 -7.60 -0.99 -16.03
C VAL A 105 -7.28 0.45 -16.44
N TYR A 106 -8.28 1.22 -16.85
CA TYR A 106 -8.12 2.65 -17.15
C TYR A 106 -7.63 3.43 -15.94
N TRP A 107 -8.30 3.30 -14.79
CA TRP A 107 -7.93 4.01 -13.56
C TRP A 107 -6.59 3.54 -13.00
N LEU A 108 -6.26 2.25 -13.14
CA LEU A 108 -4.96 1.72 -12.76
C LEU A 108 -3.84 2.37 -13.58
N ARG A 109 -3.94 2.36 -14.91
CA ARG A 109 -2.94 2.98 -15.80
C ARG A 109 -2.80 4.47 -15.54
N LYS A 110 -3.92 5.17 -15.37
CA LYS A 110 -3.93 6.60 -15.05
C LYS A 110 -3.23 6.88 -13.71
N GLY A 111 -3.47 6.04 -12.70
CA GLY A 111 -2.81 6.11 -11.41
C GLY A 111 -1.30 5.87 -11.50
N GLU A 112 -0.89 4.80 -12.18
CA GLU A 112 0.54 4.49 -12.39
C GLU A 112 1.27 5.64 -13.12
N MET A 113 0.67 6.19 -14.18
CA MET A 113 1.25 7.33 -14.90
C MET A 113 1.38 8.58 -14.02
N ALA A 114 0.36 8.88 -13.21
CA ALA A 114 0.41 10.02 -12.28
C ALA A 114 1.47 9.86 -11.17
N LEU A 115 1.88 8.61 -10.87
CA LEU A 115 2.97 8.35 -9.91
C LEU A 115 4.36 8.43 -10.56
N THR A 116 4.47 8.20 -11.88
CA THR A 116 5.75 8.29 -12.62
C THR A 116 6.08 9.71 -13.06
N PHE A 117 5.07 10.51 -13.44
CA PHE A 117 5.25 11.88 -13.91
C PHE A 117 4.90 12.86 -12.79
N LYS A 118 5.93 13.44 -12.18
CA LYS A 118 5.79 14.58 -11.27
C LYS A 118 6.02 15.85 -12.08
N GLU A 119 4.99 16.66 -12.24
CA GLU A 119 5.11 18.10 -12.58
C GLU A 119 5.53 18.89 -11.33
#